data_AF-A0A1B7N3S1-F1
#
_entry.id   AF-A0A1B7N3S1-F1
#
_cell.length_a   1.000
_cell.length_b   1.000
_cell.length_c   1.000
_cell.angle_alpha   90.00
_cell.angle_beta   90.00
_cell.angle_gamma   90.00
#
_symmetry.space_group_name_H-M   'P 1'
#
loop_
_entity.id
_entity.type
_entity.pdbx_description
1 polymer ?
#
loop_
_entity_poly.entity_id
_entity_poly.type
_entity_poly.pdbx_seq_one_letter_code
_entity_poly.pdbx_strand_id
1 'polypeptide(L)'
;AILDVAFAEEEPPIAVNIVHPRPVAWTALMHPIADAIFQRKITGVLLPLIPFSEWLEKLELSAENTSIENLKRIPAIKLIDFIRHIAQSDIGGTPEAGGIPFATGVAQRVSPTMKELEPLSAADATQWVNYWAAVGMFQ
;
A
#
# COMPACT_ATOMS: atom_id res chain seq x y z
N ALA A 1 19.01 7.96 0.33
CA ALA A 1 19.11 6.94 1.40
C ALA A 1 20.23 5.93 1.17
N ILE A 2 20.08 4.96 0.25
CA ILE A 2 21.16 3.98 -0.01
C ILE A 2 22.44 4.71 -0.46
N LEU A 3 22.31 5.69 -1.35
CA LEU A 3 23.44 6.49 -1.82
C LEU A 3 24.06 7.32 -0.68
N ASP A 4 23.24 7.96 0.16
CA ASP A 4 23.71 8.73 1.33
C ASP A 4 24.60 7.88 2.24
N VAL A 5 24.21 6.63 2.51
CA VAL A 5 24.97 5.71 3.38
C VAL A 5 26.19 5.14 2.66
N ALA A 6 26.06 4.75 1.40
CA ALA A 6 27.13 4.10 0.64
C ALA A 6 28.30 5.04 0.31
N PHE A 7 28.03 6.35 0.22
CA PHE A 7 29.03 7.36 -0.14
C PHE A 7 29.37 8.32 1.03
N ALA A 8 28.94 8.01 2.25
CA ALA A 8 29.35 8.76 3.44
C ALA A 8 30.85 8.57 3.73
N GLU A 9 31.48 9.57 4.34
CA GLU A 9 32.86 9.46 4.84
C GLU A 9 32.93 8.58 6.09
N GLU A 10 31.85 8.54 6.87
CA GLU A 10 31.78 7.69 8.05
C GLU A 10 31.61 6.20 7.69
N GLU A 11 32.15 5.33 8.55
CA GLU A 11 31.93 3.89 8.41
C GLU A 11 30.43 3.56 8.51
N PRO A 12 29.87 2.80 7.56
CA PRO A 12 28.45 2.51 7.55
C PRO A 12 28.05 1.60 8.73
N PRO A 13 26.87 1.81 9.32
CA PRO A 13 26.37 0.92 10.37
C PRO A 13 26.15 -0.50 9.82
N ILE A 14 26.25 -1.50 10.72
CA ILE A 14 26.09 -2.93 10.38
C ILE A 14 24.73 -3.22 9.71
N ALA A 15 23.67 -2.54 10.13
CA ALA A 15 22.34 -2.69 9.55
C ALA A 15 21.56 -1.37 9.57
N VAL A 16 20.76 -1.15 8.52
CA VAL A 16 19.87 0.00 8.38
C VAL A 16 18.50 -0.47 7.90
N ASN A 17 17.45 -0.18 8.68
CA ASN A 17 16.07 -0.44 8.26
C ASN A 17 15.60 0.69 7.34
N ILE A 18 15.59 0.45 6.02
CA ILE A 18 15.07 1.40 5.03
C ILE A 18 13.57 1.14 4.82
N VAL A 19 12.77 1.69 5.73
CA VAL A 19 11.31 1.78 5.61
C VAL A 19 10.87 3.22 5.88
N HIS A 20 9.62 3.56 5.54
CA HIS A 20 9.12 4.92 5.75
C HIS A 20 9.18 5.31 7.25
N PRO A 21 9.90 6.39 7.64
CA PRO A 21 10.09 6.73 9.04
C PRO A 21 8.88 7.42 9.68
N ARG A 22 7.97 7.94 8.85
CA ARG A 22 6.76 8.67 9.26
C ARG A 22 5.52 7.97 8.71
N PRO A 23 4.88 7.05 9.46
CA PRO A 23 3.71 6.34 8.96
C PRO A 23 2.54 7.30 8.75
N VAL A 24 1.65 6.95 7.83
CA VAL A 24 0.37 7.64 7.60
C VAL A 24 -0.75 6.63 7.75
N ALA A 25 -1.92 7.08 8.19
CA ALA A 25 -3.10 6.24 8.25
C ALA A 25 -3.46 5.74 6.84
N TRP A 26 -3.88 4.48 6.74
CA TRP A 26 -4.34 3.86 5.49
C TRP A 26 -5.38 4.71 4.75
N THR A 27 -6.33 5.26 5.50
CA THR A 27 -7.40 6.11 4.96
C THR A 27 -6.88 7.42 4.38
N ALA A 28 -5.74 7.94 4.83
CA ALA A 28 -5.14 9.16 4.28
C ALA A 28 -4.61 8.95 2.85
N LEU A 29 -4.34 7.70 2.45
CA LEU A 29 -3.93 7.35 1.08
C LEU A 29 -5.09 6.82 0.24
N MET A 30 -5.97 6.00 0.82
CA MET A 30 -7.04 5.37 0.04
C MET A 30 -8.17 6.32 -0.37
N HIS A 31 -8.49 7.34 0.43
CA HIS A 31 -9.48 8.35 0.01
C HIS A 31 -9.00 9.11 -1.25
N PRO A 32 -7.77 9.67 -1.29
CA PRO A 32 -7.23 10.26 -2.52
C PRO A 32 -7.21 9.31 -3.71
N ILE A 33 -6.95 8.01 -3.51
CA ILE A 33 -6.99 7.02 -4.59
C ILE A 33 -8.42 6.87 -5.13
N ALA A 34 -9.42 6.71 -4.25
CA ALA A 34 -10.82 6.61 -4.64
C ALA A 34 -11.29 7.87 -5.40
N ASP A 35 -10.91 9.05 -4.91
CA ASP A 35 -11.20 10.33 -5.55
C ASP A 35 -10.55 10.42 -6.93
N ALA A 36 -9.27 10.07 -7.05
CA ALA A 36 -8.54 10.12 -8.32
C ALA A 36 -9.13 9.14 -9.36
N ILE A 37 -9.51 7.93 -8.94
CA ILE A 37 -10.18 6.93 -9.80
C ILE A 37 -11.51 7.49 -10.31
N PHE A 38 -12.31 8.09 -9.44
CA PHE A 38 -13.60 8.67 -9.79
C PHE A 38 -13.47 9.91 -10.70
N GLN A 39 -12.57 10.84 -10.37
CA GLN A 39 -12.30 12.04 -11.17
C GLN A 39 -11.83 11.70 -12.58
N ARG A 40 -11.05 10.62 -12.73
CA ARG A 40 -10.61 10.10 -14.03
C ARG A 40 -11.68 9.29 -14.77
N LYS A 41 -12.86 9.12 -14.17
CA LYS A 41 -13.98 8.34 -14.73
C LYS A 41 -13.61 6.90 -15.05
N ILE A 42 -12.65 6.33 -14.30
CA ILE A 42 -12.31 4.91 -14.39
C ILE A 42 -13.48 4.08 -13.88
N THR A 43 -14.14 4.55 -12.82
CA THR A 43 -15.40 4.00 -12.32
C THR A 43 -16.52 5.02 -12.52
N GLY A 44 -17.75 4.53 -12.71
CA GLY A 44 -18.94 5.39 -12.81
C GLY A 44 -19.40 5.98 -11.47
N VAL A 45 -18.85 5.50 -10.36
CA VAL A 45 -19.18 5.92 -8.99
C VAL A 45 -17.92 6.03 -8.15
N LEU A 46 -17.97 6.85 -7.10
CA LEU A 46 -16.93 6.91 -6.09
C LEU A 46 -16.89 5.58 -5.33
N LEU A 47 -15.69 4.98 -5.23
CA LEU A 47 -15.52 3.72 -4.53
C LEU A 47 -15.56 3.94 -3.01
N PRO A 48 -16.48 3.29 -2.27
CA PRO A 48 -16.51 3.41 -0.82
C PRO A 48 -15.35 2.65 -0.18
N LEU A 49 -14.80 3.22 0.90
CA LEU A 49 -13.89 2.50 1.79
C LEU A 49 -14.74 1.77 2.85
N ILE A 50 -14.59 0.46 2.90
CA ILE A 50 -15.27 -0.41 3.88
C ILE A 50 -14.22 -1.11 4.75
N PRO A 51 -14.59 -1.64 5.94
CA PRO A 51 -13.68 -2.41 6.77
C PRO A 51 -13.07 -3.58 6.01
N PHE A 52 -11.79 -3.88 6.29
CA PHE A 52 -11.06 -4.94 5.59
C PHE A 52 -11.74 -6.32 5.73
N SER A 53 -12.28 -6.64 6.91
CA SER A 53 -13.03 -7.87 7.15
C SER A 53 -14.27 -7.99 6.27
N GLU A 54 -15.05 -6.90 6.14
CA GLU A 54 -16.23 -6.85 5.27
C GLU A 54 -15.82 -7.01 3.79
N TRP A 55 -14.72 -6.37 3.38
CA TRP A 55 -14.20 -6.49 2.02
C TRP A 55 -13.76 -7.93 1.70
N LEU A 56 -13.03 -8.57 2.63
CA LEU A 56 -12.59 -9.96 2.48
C LEU A 56 -13.78 -10.92 2.39
N GLU A 57 -14.79 -10.76 3.24
CA GLU A 57 -16.01 -11.57 3.18
C GLU A 57 -16.69 -11.47 1.80
N LYS A 58 -16.85 -10.26 1.26
CA LYS A 58 -17.40 -10.06 -0.10
C LYS A 58 -16.55 -10.72 -1.18
N LEU A 59 -15.22 -10.72 -1.03
CA LEU A 59 -14.31 -11.37 -1.96
C LEU A 59 -14.43 -12.89 -1.88
N GLU A 60 -14.57 -13.46 -0.68
CA GLU A 60 -14.77 -14.90 -0.45
C GLU A 60 -16.07 -15.40 -1.06
N LEU A 61 -17.17 -14.68 -0.82
CA LEU A 61 -18.46 -14.98 -1.47
C LEU A 61 -18.36 -14.94 -3.00
N SER A 62 -17.58 -13.99 -3.53
CA SER A 62 -17.33 -13.91 -4.98
C SER A 62 -16.49 -15.06 -5.52
N ALA A 63 -15.65 -15.67 -4.68
CA ALA A 63 -14.78 -16.79 -5.03
C ALA A 63 -15.51 -18.15 -5.02
N GLU A 64 -16.60 -18.31 -4.26
CA GLU A 64 -17.38 -19.56 -4.22
C GLU A 64 -17.87 -19.99 -5.61
N ASN A 65 -18.19 -19.03 -6.47
CA ASN A 65 -18.57 -19.27 -7.87
C ASN A 65 -17.38 -19.05 -8.81
N THR A 66 -16.34 -19.88 -8.71
CA THR A 66 -15.11 -19.77 -9.52
C THR A 66 -15.36 -20.15 -10.99
N SER A 67 -15.95 -19.23 -11.75
CA SER A 67 -15.98 -19.28 -13.21
C SER A 67 -14.82 -18.46 -13.81
N ILE A 68 -14.37 -18.81 -15.01
CA ILE A 68 -13.36 -18.02 -15.75
C ILE A 68 -13.84 -16.57 -15.93
N GLU A 69 -15.14 -16.36 -16.10
CA GLU A 69 -15.76 -15.05 -16.22
C GLU A 69 -15.65 -14.25 -14.91
N ASN A 70 -15.90 -14.87 -13.76
CA ASN A 70 -15.73 -14.22 -12.46
C ASN A 70 -14.28 -13.89 -12.16
N LEU A 71 -13.32 -14.74 -12.53
CA LEU A 71 -11.88 -14.45 -12.39
C LEU A 71 -11.39 -13.33 -13.30
N LYS A 72 -12.04 -13.11 -14.45
CA LYS A 72 -11.77 -11.96 -15.32
C LYS A 72 -12.39 -10.68 -14.77
N ARG A 73 -13.62 -10.76 -14.27
CA ARG A 73 -14.35 -9.61 -13.71
C ARG A 73 -13.82 -9.16 -12.35
N ILE A 74 -13.37 -10.10 -11.52
CA ILE A 74 -12.81 -9.85 -10.18
C ILE A 74 -11.44 -10.53 -10.08
N PRO A 75 -10.39 -9.91 -10.66
CA PRO A 75 -9.04 -10.48 -10.63
C PRO A 75 -8.48 -10.70 -9.22
N ALA A 76 -8.97 -9.95 -8.23
CA ALA A 76 -8.56 -10.06 -6.83
C ALA A 76 -8.78 -11.46 -6.24
N ILE A 77 -9.72 -12.25 -6.77
CA ILE A 77 -9.97 -13.64 -6.34
C ILE A 77 -8.70 -14.49 -6.49
N LYS A 78 -7.85 -14.19 -7.48
CA LYS A 78 -6.57 -14.90 -7.70
C LYS A 78 -5.58 -14.73 -6.54
N LEU A 79 -5.78 -13.72 -5.68
CA LEU A 79 -4.93 -13.42 -4.53
C LEU A 79 -5.59 -13.78 -3.20
N ILE A 80 -6.72 -14.51 -3.22
CA ILE A 80 -7.54 -14.70 -2.03
C ILE A 80 -6.79 -15.39 -0.88
N ASP A 81 -5.98 -16.40 -1.17
CA ASP A 81 -5.21 -17.10 -0.13
C ASP A 81 -4.11 -16.22 0.47
N PHE A 82 -3.51 -15.34 -0.34
CA PHE A 82 -2.57 -14.33 0.15
C PHE A 82 -3.26 -13.34 1.08
N ILE A 83 -4.45 -12.86 0.71
CA ILE A 83 -5.22 -11.91 1.52
C ILE A 83 -5.69 -12.57 2.83
N ARG A 84 -6.12 -13.83 2.79
CA ARG A 84 -6.44 -14.61 4.01
C ARG A 84 -5.25 -14.71 4.95
N HIS A 85 -4.05 -14.91 4.42
CA HIS A 85 -2.84 -14.98 5.24
C HIS A 85 -2.54 -13.65 5.95
N ILE A 86 -2.76 -12.52 5.27
CA ILE A 86 -2.65 -11.19 5.90
C ILE A 86 -3.68 -11.04 7.03
N ALA A 87 -4.94 -11.41 6.76
CA ALA A 87 -6.03 -11.31 7.74
C ALA A 87 -5.76 -12.12 9.02
N GLN A 88 -5.13 -13.28 8.89
CA GLN A 88 -4.73 -14.13 10.03
C GLN A 88 -3.57 -13.54 10.83
N SER A 89 -2.69 -12.76 10.17
CA SER A 89 -1.52 -12.14 10.79
C SER A 89 -1.85 -10.88 11.58
N ASP A 90 -2.94 -10.19 11.23
CA ASP A 90 -3.44 -8.99 11.94
C ASP A 90 -4.04 -9.28 13.33
N ILE A 91 -4.27 -10.57 13.67
CA ILE A 91 -4.82 -10.99 14.98
C ILE A 91 -3.86 -10.66 16.16
N GLY A 92 -2.60 -10.31 15.87
CA GLY A 92 -1.58 -9.89 16.84
C GLY A 92 -1.57 -8.40 17.23
N GLY A 93 -2.49 -7.58 16.71
CA GLY A 93 -2.64 -6.19 17.15
C GLY A 93 -1.70 -5.17 16.49
N THR A 94 -1.04 -5.50 15.36
CA THR A 94 -0.40 -4.48 14.51
C THR A 94 -1.48 -3.78 13.69
N PRO A 95 -1.75 -2.48 13.91
CA PRO A 95 -2.78 -1.79 13.15
C PRO A 95 -2.28 -1.53 11.72
N GLU A 96 -3.12 -1.93 10.77
CA GLU A 96 -3.05 -1.63 9.34
C GLU A 96 -1.96 -2.41 8.55
N ALA A 97 -2.43 -3.44 7.84
CA ALA A 97 -1.76 -4.13 6.73
C ALA A 97 -0.55 -5.03 7.07
N GLY A 98 -0.59 -5.74 8.21
CA GLY A 98 0.35 -6.85 8.48
C GLY A 98 1.83 -6.46 8.58
N GLY A 99 2.13 -5.17 8.81
CA GLY A 99 3.49 -4.67 8.93
C GLY A 99 4.06 -4.83 10.33
N ILE A 100 5.26 -5.42 10.44
CA ILE A 100 6.06 -5.34 11.68
C ILE A 100 6.65 -3.92 11.76
N PRO A 101 6.49 -3.19 12.87
CA PRO A 101 7.11 -1.88 13.02
C PRO A 101 8.64 -2.03 13.09
N PHE A 102 9.35 -1.34 12.20
CA PHE A 102 10.81 -1.30 12.21
C PHE A 102 11.31 -0.01 12.87
N ALA A 103 12.35 -0.12 13.69
CA ALA A 103 13.05 1.04 14.21
C ALA A 103 13.84 1.73 13.08
N THR A 104 13.49 2.98 12.78
CA THR A 104 14.11 3.77 11.69
C THR A 104 15.12 4.81 12.18
N GLY A 105 15.44 4.83 13.48
CA GLY A 105 16.35 5.82 14.06
C GLY A 105 17.77 5.80 13.46
N VAL A 106 18.28 4.62 13.10
CA VAL A 106 19.56 4.52 12.38
C VAL A 106 19.44 5.17 11.01
N ALA A 107 18.43 4.80 10.22
CA ALA A 107 18.21 5.32 8.87
C ALA A 107 18.11 6.86 8.86
N GLN A 108 17.35 7.44 9.78
CA GLN A 108 17.20 8.89 9.91
C GLN A 108 18.49 9.60 10.38
N ARG A 109 19.37 8.91 11.10
CA ARG A 109 20.66 9.47 11.54
C ARG A 109 21.69 9.48 10.41
N VAL A 110 21.78 8.38 9.65
CA VAL A 110 22.85 8.18 8.65
C VAL A 110 22.46 8.61 7.23
N SER A 111 21.22 9.04 7.00
CA SER A 111 20.76 9.51 5.69
C SER A 111 19.96 10.80 5.83
N PRO A 112 20.47 11.93 5.29
CA PRO A 112 19.70 13.17 5.17
C PRO A 112 18.37 12.95 4.43
N THR A 113 18.37 12.11 3.38
CA THR A 113 17.12 11.75 2.67
C THR A 113 16.08 11.17 3.63
N MET A 114 16.46 10.18 4.46
CA MET A 114 15.51 9.55 5.40
C MET A 114 15.11 10.51 6.51
N LYS A 115 16.04 11.37 6.95
CA LYS A 115 15.79 12.40 7.95
C LYS A 115 14.74 13.40 7.48
N GLU A 116 14.77 13.79 6.22
CA GLU A 116 13.91 14.84 5.64
C GLU A 116 12.70 14.27 4.88
N LEU A 117 12.60 12.94 4.73
CA LEU A 117 11.53 12.29 3.99
C LEU A 117 10.15 12.57 4.60
N GLU A 118 9.37 13.43 3.96
CA GLU A 118 8.01 13.76 4.40
C GLU A 118 7.06 12.54 4.34
N PRO A 119 5.98 12.53 5.16
CA PRO A 119 4.92 11.54 5.05
C PRO A 119 4.32 11.50 3.64
N LEU A 120 3.91 10.31 3.20
CA LEU A 120 3.19 10.14 1.95
C LEU A 120 1.93 11.02 1.93
N SER A 121 1.74 11.71 0.80
CA SER A 121 0.68 12.69 0.62
C SER A 121 -0.41 12.20 -0.33
N ALA A 122 -1.52 12.92 -0.36
CA ALA A 122 -2.58 12.72 -1.35
C ALA A 122 -2.07 12.92 -2.80
N ALA A 123 -1.06 13.79 -2.99
CA ALA A 123 -0.46 14.00 -4.30
C ALA A 123 0.32 12.76 -4.77
N ASP A 124 1.02 12.06 -3.86
CA ASP A 124 1.71 10.81 -4.18
C ASP A 124 0.72 9.73 -4.59
N ALA A 125 -0.35 9.57 -3.80
CA ALA A 125 -1.44 8.64 -4.08
C ALA A 125 -2.11 8.90 -5.45
N THR A 126 -2.34 10.18 -5.77
CA THR A 126 -2.90 10.60 -7.07
C THR A 126 -1.95 10.29 -8.22
N GLN A 127 -0.64 10.47 -8.02
CA GLN A 127 0.37 10.15 -9.05
C GLN A 127 0.39 8.65 -9.38
N TRP A 128 0.17 7.76 -8.41
CA TRP A 128 0.08 6.32 -8.68
C TRP A 128 -1.09 5.97 -9.61
N VAL A 129 -2.28 6.51 -9.32
CA VAL A 129 -3.46 6.34 -10.18
C VAL A 129 -3.20 6.91 -11.58
N ASN A 130 -2.54 8.06 -11.65
CA ASN A 130 -2.18 8.68 -12.93
C ASN A 130 -1.26 7.79 -13.77
N TYR A 131 -0.23 7.23 -13.15
CA TYR A 131 0.70 6.32 -13.81
C TYR A 131 -0.02 5.06 -14.30
N TRP A 132 -0.78 4.39 -13.43
CA TRP A 132 -1.50 3.16 -13.78
C TRP A 132 -2.49 3.36 -14.92
N ALA A 133 -3.20 4.49 -14.94
CA ALA A 133 -4.06 4.83 -16.05
C ALA A 133 -3.28 5.11 -17.34
N ALA A 134 -2.13 5.78 -17.24
CA ALA A 134 -1.28 6.07 -18.41
C ALA A 134 -0.72 4.80 -19.07
N VAL A 135 -0.42 3.76 -18.28
CA VAL A 135 0.07 2.47 -18.80
C VAL A 135 -1.04 1.47 -19.14
N GLY A 136 -2.31 1.90 -19.08
CA GLY A 136 -3.46 1.07 -19.48
C GLY A 136 -3.89 0.01 -18.46
N MET A 137 -3.51 0.13 -17.18
CA MET A 137 -3.82 -0.87 -16.15
C MET A 137 -5.31 -0.98 -15.83
N PHE A 138 -6.10 0.06 -16.12
CA PHE A 138 -7.55 0.10 -15.84
C PHE A 138 -8.43 -0.21 -17.06
N GLN A 139 -7.85 -0.70 -18.15
CA GLN A 139 -8.56 -1.03 -19.40
C GLN A 139 -8.85 -2.52 -19.53
#